data_AF-C9MVP2-F1
#
_entry.id   AF-C9MVP2-F1
#
_cell.length_a   1.000
_cell.length_b   1.000
_cell.length_c   1.000
_cell.angle_alpha   90.00
_cell.angle_beta   90.00
_cell.angle_gamma   90.00
#
_symmetry.space_group_name_H-M   'P 1'
#
loop_
_entity.id
_entity.type
_entity.pdbx_description
1 polymer ?
#
loop_
_entity_poly.entity_id
_entity_poly.type
_entity_poly.pdbx_seq_one_letter_code
_entity_poly.pdbx_strand_id
1 'polypeptide(L)'
;MVLHAELKKQSERLSNKLIENNEFAKTVTIKIRYSNFVTHTRSKTLKSATNDVNGIYKAALENLEFFEKKDEVRLIGVQLSSILKSNVVQLSFDDLK
;
A
#
# COMPACT_ATOMS: atom_id res chain seq x y z
N MET A 1 -17.70 2.57 -1.63
CA MET A 1 -17.54 3.75 -0.75
C MET A 1 -16.88 3.41 0.59
N VAL A 2 -17.40 2.46 1.38
CA VAL A 2 -16.85 2.16 2.72
C VAL A 2 -15.39 1.65 2.70
N LEU A 3 -15.06 0.66 1.84
CA LEU A 3 -13.69 0.13 1.75
C LEU A 3 -12.67 1.21 1.35
N HIS A 4 -13.06 2.13 0.47
CA HIS A 4 -12.17 3.20 0.00
C HIS A 4 -11.86 4.18 1.14
N ALA A 5 -12.87 4.56 1.94
CA ALA A 5 -12.68 5.40 3.11
C ALA A 5 -11.79 4.74 4.16
N GLU A 6 -11.98 3.44 4.42
CA GLU A 6 -11.15 2.69 5.36
C GLU A 6 -9.69 2.58 4.88
N LEU A 7 -9.48 2.30 3.60
CA LEU A 7 -8.13 2.30 3.01
C LEU A 7 -7.47 3.67 3.12
N LYS A 8 -8.20 4.76 2.86
CA LYS A 8 -7.67 6.12 3.00
C LYS A 8 -7.22 6.40 4.44
N LYS A 9 -8.05 6.05 5.42
CA LYS A 9 -7.74 6.21 6.85
C LYS A 9 -6.51 5.41 7.27
N GLN A 10 -6.35 4.19 6.77
CA GLN A 10 -5.16 3.37 7.05
C GLN A 10 -3.92 3.96 6.40
N SER A 11 -4.01 4.44 5.16
CA SER A 11 -2.92 5.12 4.48
C SER A 11 -2.46 6.39 5.21
N GLU A 12 -3.39 7.20 5.72
CA GLU A 12 -3.08 8.38 6.55
C GLU A 12 -2.30 8.00 7.81
N ARG A 13 -2.76 6.98 8.55
CA ARG A 13 -2.08 6.49 9.76
C ARG A 13 -0.68 5.96 9.47
N LEU A 14 -0.52 5.19 8.40
CA LEU A 14 0.76 4.61 8.02
C LEU A 14 1.74 5.68 7.52
N SER A 15 1.26 6.65 6.74
CA SER A 15 2.03 7.82 6.30
C SER A 15 2.54 8.63 7.47
N ASN A 16 1.67 8.97 8.44
CA ASN A 16 2.08 9.71 9.63
C ASN A 16 3.20 8.99 10.39
N LYS A 17 3.07 7.66 10.56
CA LYS A 17 4.11 6.86 11.22
C LYS A 17 5.45 6.86 10.47
N LEU A 18 5.42 6.82 9.15
CA LEU A 18 6.63 6.95 8.33
C LEU A 18 7.27 8.34 8.47
N ILE A 19 6.46 9.40 8.46
CA ILE A 19 6.93 10.78 8.62
C ILE A 19 7.57 10.97 10.00
N GLU A 20 6.91 10.49 11.07
CA GLU A 20 7.43 10.55 12.45
C GLU A 20 8.80 9.86 12.58
N ASN A 21 8.99 8.75 11.87
CA ASN A 21 10.23 7.98 11.89
C ASN A 21 11.29 8.47 10.88
N ASN A 22 10.97 9.45 10.04
CA ASN A 22 11.78 9.86 8.89
C ASN A 22 12.10 8.68 7.94
N GLU A 23 11.08 7.87 7.65
CA GLU A 23 11.13 6.66 6.85
C GLU A 23 10.28 6.78 5.58
N PHE A 24 10.52 5.90 4.61
CA PHE A 24 9.79 5.77 3.35
C PHE A 24 9.48 4.29 3.09
N ALA A 25 8.33 3.97 2.50
CA ALA A 25 8.00 2.62 2.08
C ALA A 25 8.04 2.49 0.55
N LYS A 26 8.68 1.43 0.05
CA LYS A 26 8.69 1.13 -1.39
C LYS A 26 7.58 0.17 -1.81
N THR A 27 7.07 -0.66 -0.89
CA THR A 27 6.07 -1.68 -1.22
C THR A 27 4.79 -1.46 -0.42
N VAL A 28 3.65 -1.47 -1.12
CA VAL A 28 2.31 -1.34 -0.55
C VAL A 28 1.55 -2.64 -0.80
N THR A 29 0.97 -3.21 0.25
CA THR A 29 0.25 -4.49 0.22
C THR A 29 -1.16 -4.31 0.75
N ILE A 30 -2.14 -4.85 0.03
CA ILE A 30 -3.50 -5.05 0.53
C ILE A 30 -3.65 -6.48 1.01
N LYS A 31 -4.27 -6.64 2.18
CA LYS A 31 -4.75 -7.91 2.72
C LYS A 31 -6.25 -7.84 2.87
N ILE A 32 -6.98 -8.78 2.26
CA ILE A 32 -8.42 -8.93 2.42
C ILE A 32 -8.69 -10.31 3.00
N ARG A 33 -9.51 -10.35 4.05
CA ARG A 33 -10.09 -11.58 4.58
C ARG A 33 -11.60 -11.54 4.39
N TYR A 34 -12.14 -12.57 3.74
CA TYR A 34 -13.57 -12.72 3.50
C TYR A 34 -14.27 -13.41 4.67
N SER A 35 -15.61 -13.43 4.65
CA SER A 35 -16.47 -14.03 5.67
C SER A 35 -16.25 -15.54 5.83
N ASN A 36 -15.87 -16.23 4.75
CA ASN A 36 -15.41 -17.63 4.73
C ASN A 36 -13.99 -17.84 5.29
N PHE A 37 -13.39 -16.81 5.91
CA PHE A 37 -12.04 -16.78 6.47
C PHE A 37 -10.88 -16.90 5.47
N VAL A 38 -11.16 -17.04 4.16
CA VAL A 38 -10.15 -17.04 3.10
C VAL A 38 -9.49 -15.67 3.05
N THR A 39 -8.15 -15.66 2.97
CA THR A 39 -7.34 -14.45 2.95
C THR A 39 -6.60 -14.35 1.62
N HIS A 40 -6.73 -13.21 0.96
CA HIS A 40 -5.95 -12.88 -0.23
C HIS A 40 -5.08 -11.66 0.06
N THR A 41 -3.89 -11.65 -0.53
CA THR A 41 -2.95 -10.54 -0.42
C THR A 41 -2.45 -10.15 -1.78
N ARG A 42 -2.25 -8.85 -2.00
CA ARG A 42 -1.61 -8.34 -3.20
C ARG A 42 -0.71 -7.18 -2.89
N SER A 43 0.48 -7.22 -3.46
CA SER A 43 1.53 -6.24 -3.21
C SER A 43 1.91 -5.52 -4.51
N LYS A 44 2.25 -4.24 -4.38
CA LYS A 44 2.83 -3.43 -5.46
C LYS A 44 4.06 -2.73 -4.94
N THR A 45 5.18 -2.89 -5.65
CA THR A 45 6.41 -2.14 -5.41
C THR A 45 6.42 -0.90 -6.29
N LEU A 46 6.62 0.25 -5.68
CA LEU A 46 6.69 1.56 -6.32
C LEU A 46 8.07 1.79 -6.92
N LYS A 47 8.13 2.64 -7.95
CA LYS A 47 9.40 3.04 -8.58
C LYS A 47 10.31 3.78 -7.59
N SER A 48 9.71 4.69 -6.83
CA SER A 48 10.36 5.45 -5.76
C SER A 48 9.67 5.18 -4.44
N ALA A 49 10.43 5.10 -3.35
CA ALA A 49 9.86 4.97 -2.02
C ALA A 49 9.06 6.22 -1.67
N THR A 50 7.99 6.05 -0.89
CA THR A 50 7.10 7.14 -0.52
C THR A 50 6.70 7.05 0.95
N ASN A 51 6.50 8.22 1.55
CA ASN A 51 5.77 8.38 2.79
C ASN A 51 4.52 9.26 2.61
N ASP A 52 4.19 9.62 1.36
CA ASP A 52 3.00 10.42 1.02
C ASP A 52 1.72 9.57 1.08
N VAL A 53 0.70 10.13 1.72
CA VAL A 53 -0.62 9.50 1.89
C VAL A 53 -1.22 9.12 0.54
N ASN A 54 -1.17 10.02 -0.44
CA ASN A 54 -1.83 9.81 -1.74
C ASN A 54 -1.11 8.71 -2.54
N GLY A 55 0.22 8.66 -2.48
CA GLY A 55 1.02 7.59 -3.06
C GLY A 55 0.65 6.22 -2.49
N ILE A 56 0.55 6.11 -1.16
CA ILE A 56 0.17 4.86 -0.49
C ILE A 56 -1.27 4.48 -0.84
N TYR A 57 -2.21 5.42 -0.73
CA TYR A 57 -3.63 5.19 -1.00
C TYR A 57 -3.90 4.78 -2.44
N LYS A 58 -3.26 5.44 -3.41
CA LYS A 58 -3.39 5.08 -4.83
C LYS A 58 -2.91 3.64 -5.09
N ALA A 59 -1.75 3.27 -4.57
CA ALA A 59 -1.23 1.91 -4.72
C ALA A 59 -2.12 0.86 -4.03
N ALA A 60 -2.70 1.21 -2.88
CA ALA A 60 -3.69 0.39 -2.19
C ALA A 60 -4.97 0.18 -3.03
N LEU A 61 -5.50 1.23 -3.68
CA LEU A 61 -6.65 1.12 -4.57
C LEU A 61 -6.37 0.27 -5.81
N GLU A 62 -5.22 0.48 -6.45
CA GLU A 62 -4.81 -0.33 -7.61
C GLU A 62 -4.70 -1.81 -7.22
N ASN A 63 -4.18 -2.13 -6.04
CA ASN A 63 -4.17 -3.51 -5.55
C ASN A 63 -5.59 -4.04 -5.28
N LEU A 64 -6.49 -3.20 -4.76
CA LEU A 64 -7.89 -3.55 -4.46
C LEU A 64 -8.66 -3.98 -5.72
N GLU A 65 -8.38 -3.39 -6.88
CA GLU A 65 -9.06 -3.68 -8.15
C GLU A 65 -8.93 -5.15 -8.60
N PHE A 66 -7.94 -5.88 -8.09
CA PHE A 66 -7.69 -7.26 -8.47
C PHE A 66 -8.40 -8.30 -7.59
N PHE A 67 -9.12 -7.86 -6.55
CA PHE A 67 -9.86 -8.77 -5.70
C PHE A 67 -11.29 -8.96 -6.23
N GLU A 68 -11.78 -10.20 -6.22
CA GLU A 68 -13.15 -10.50 -6.63
C GLU A 68 -14.16 -9.86 -5.67
N LYS A 69 -15.23 -9.26 -6.20
CA LYS A 69 -16.35 -8.68 -5.42
C LYS A 69 -17.37 -9.74 -4.95
N LYS A 70 -16.98 -11.01 -4.82
CA LYS A 70 -17.94 -12.10 -4.64
C LYS A 70 -18.41 -12.28 -3.19
N ASP A 71 -17.51 -12.09 -2.23
CA ASP A 71 -17.78 -12.42 -0.82
C ASP A 71 -17.78 -11.17 0.07
N GLU A 72 -18.54 -11.22 1.17
CA GLU A 72 -18.50 -10.20 2.21
C GLU A 72 -17.08 -10.08 2.80
N VAL A 73 -16.54 -8.86 2.80
CA VAL A 73 -15.24 -8.56 3.39
C VAL A 73 -15.37 -8.46 4.91
N ARG A 74 -14.68 -9.35 5.63
CA ARG A 74 -14.58 -9.29 7.10
C ARG A 74 -13.51 -8.33 7.57
N LEU A 75 -12.37 -8.29 6.88
CA LEU A 75 -11.25 -7.43 7.22
C LEU A 75 -10.52 -6.97 5.96
N ILE A 76 -10.10 -5.71 5.97
CA ILE A 76 -9.19 -5.15 4.98
C ILE A 76 -8.05 -4.40 5.68
N GLY A 77 -6.83 -4.61 5.22
CA GLY A 77 -5.62 -4.00 5.78
C GLY A 77 -4.67 -3.48 4.70
N VAL A 78 -4.07 -2.32 4.94
CA VAL A 78 -2.88 -1.84 4.23
C VAL A 78 -1.64 -2.20 5.04
N GLN A 79 -0.65 -2.79 4.38
CA GLN A 79 0.65 -3.08 4.96
C GLN A 79 1.73 -2.41 4.10
N LEU A 80 2.70 -1.78 4.76
CA LEU A 80 3.89 -1.22 4.13
C LEU A 80 5.09 -2.13 4.39
N SER A 81 5.94 -2.29 3.40
CA SER A 81 7.21 -3.01 3.51
C SER A 81 8.28 -2.37 2.63
N SER A 82 9.50 -2.91 2.68
CA SER A 82 10.67 -2.31 2.05
C SER A 82 10.87 -0.87 2.57
N ILE A 83 10.98 -0.75 3.90
CA ILE A 83 11.12 0.53 4.60
C ILE A 83 12.57 1.02 4.50
N LEU A 84 12.75 2.27 4.13
CA LEU A 84 14.04 2.92 3.87
C LEU A 84 14.14 4.21 4.69
N LYS A 85 15.35 4.56 5.15
CA LYS A 85 15.63 5.81 5.87
C LYS A 85 15.88 7.02 4.96
N SER A 86 15.85 6.80 3.65
CA SER A 86 15.99 7.85 2.64
C SER A 86 15.15 7.50 1.42
N ASN A 87 14.79 8.52 0.64
CA ASN A 87 14.09 8.34 -0.61
C ASN A 87 15.07 7.80 -1.67
N VAL A 88 15.28 6.48 -1.68
CA VAL A 88 16.14 5.81 -2.65
C VAL A 88 15.34 5.49 -3.91
N VAL A 89 15.77 6.04 -5.04
CA VAL A 89 15.23 5.69 -6.36
C VAL A 89 16.11 4.60 -6.95
N GLN A 90 15.48 3.54 -7.46
CA GLN A 90 16.22 2.53 -8.21
C GLN A 90 16.37 3.03 -9.65
N LEU A 91 17.61 3.30 -10.05
CA LEU A 91 17.95 3.62 -11.43
C LEU A 91 17.98 2.35 -12.27
N SER A 92 17.51 2.46 -13.50
CA SER A 92 17.78 1.51 -14.57
C SER A 92 18.93 2.00 -15.44
N PHE A 93 19.56 1.11 -16.20
CA PHE A 93 20.63 1.51 -17.13
C PHE A 93 20.16 2.51 -18.20
N ASP A 94 18.85 2.55 -18.48
CA ASP A 94 18.26 3.52 -19.41
C ASP A 94 18.19 4.94 -18.85
N ASP A 95 18.24 5.10 -17.52
CA ASP A 95 18.22 6.40 -16.83
C ASP A 95 19.61 7.08 -16.77
N LEU A 96 20.67 6.40 -17.25
CA LEU A 96 22.07 6.86 -17.23
C LEU A 96 22.56 7.45 -18.57
N LYS A 97 21.67 7.64 -19.53
CA LYS A 97 21.99 8.18 -20.87
C LYS A 97 21.85 9.70 -20.94
#